data_AF-A0A5D4TL65-F1
#
_entry.id   AF-A0A5D4TL65-F1
#
_cell.length_a   1.000
_cell.length_b   1.000
_cell.length_c   1.000
_cell.angle_alpha   90.00
_cell.angle_beta   90.00
_cell.angle_gamma   90.00
#
_symmetry.space_group_name_H-M   'P 1'
#
loop_
_entity.id
_entity.type
_entity.pdbx_description
1 polymer ?
#
loop_
_entity_poly.entity_id
_entity_poly.type
_entity_poly.pdbx_seq_one_letter_code
_entity_poly.pdbx_strand_id
1 'polypeptide(L)'
;MLRINRFSPLRGESLYSYAYRHARMMGFEHIATVMDEVAYELYSANSNYFVDNQKKSILLKEYVEKAAELKKTDGLCLNQFNQMFFDSEQPTDVQQTMVYHKFRTKYCPLCIRETFHHKLIWDIKYVNMCIQHEVCLVEKCPKCEEEIVLDRLMRNKCRCGYKFTEVEEITAEKQQVSIAQEKLVTILEDTMDGVNTKPLTCFIEVGMLVNGLPLLDIAGKSRIVNFSRGNNDYTNAEYMQIADLIFSQLLDLTQFTELKSRLNTLSHNIHQQKRKKRAIERMLEDKEFVKNCAGVKGTETIALNSWEAIEESELSLSEVCELTGLNKRIVELISQEGILIQDISQNDEGCFDKEEVRELLENTIYQSIKIKEPTKDMISFEQICYNTRYISPQFLVKLLKGTLLFKDRFLKEDEQTFKGFYLKRYHYQLLADFLKSSHIKRTGFSINELKKHLHMCRYTILKMIDKGEFSISIGTYPKNNQKYEYIPYAQVQRYLKNR
;
A
#
# COMPACT_ATOMS: atom_id res chain seq x y z
N MET A 1 -18.46 -42.53 10.47
CA MET A 1 -17.89 -41.52 9.55
C MET A 1 -17.90 -42.10 8.15
N LEU A 2 -18.72 -41.56 7.24
CA LEU A 2 -18.66 -41.92 5.83
C LEU A 2 -17.27 -41.55 5.32
N ARG A 3 -16.53 -42.50 4.73
CA ARG A 3 -15.29 -42.20 4.00
C ARG A 3 -15.67 -41.38 2.79
N ILE A 4 -15.58 -40.06 2.90
CA ILE A 4 -15.81 -39.16 1.78
C ILE A 4 -14.69 -39.38 0.78
N ASN A 5 -15.04 -39.45 -0.50
CA ASN A 5 -14.08 -39.65 -1.59
C ASN A 5 -12.95 -38.64 -1.48
N ARG A 6 -11.71 -39.14 -1.46
CA ARG A 6 -10.51 -38.31 -1.48
C ARG A 6 -10.57 -37.39 -2.69
N PHE A 7 -10.60 -36.10 -2.43
CA PHE A 7 -10.70 -35.07 -3.44
C PHE A 7 -9.35 -34.34 -3.52
N SER A 8 -8.64 -34.50 -4.63
CA SER A 8 -7.34 -33.84 -4.83
C SER A 8 -7.52 -32.40 -5.29
N PRO A 9 -6.65 -31.46 -4.86
CA PRO A 9 -6.65 -30.10 -5.39
C PRO A 9 -6.49 -30.11 -6.92
N LEU A 10 -7.19 -29.19 -7.60
CA LEU A 10 -6.93 -28.94 -9.01
C LEU A 10 -5.60 -28.19 -9.19
N ARG A 11 -5.03 -28.30 -10.40
CA ARG A 11 -3.78 -27.61 -10.72
C ARG A 11 -3.94 -26.09 -10.54
N GLY A 12 -3.07 -25.50 -9.74
CA GLY A 12 -3.10 -24.07 -9.46
C GLY A 12 -4.23 -23.62 -8.54
N GLU A 13 -5.01 -24.53 -7.95
CA GLU A 13 -6.17 -24.19 -7.12
C GLU A 13 -5.76 -23.43 -5.85
N SER A 14 -6.58 -22.44 -5.45
CA SER A 14 -6.36 -21.70 -4.21
C SER A 14 -6.94 -22.43 -2.99
N LEU A 15 -6.38 -22.17 -1.80
CA LEU A 15 -6.81 -22.81 -0.54
C LEU A 15 -8.31 -22.67 -0.29
N TYR A 16 -8.85 -21.46 -0.46
CA TYR A 16 -10.28 -21.20 -0.27
C TYR A 16 -11.14 -21.96 -1.29
N SER A 17 -10.72 -22.03 -2.56
CA SER A 17 -11.44 -22.78 -3.60
C SER A 17 -11.53 -24.25 -3.26
N TYR A 18 -10.40 -24.85 -2.89
CA TYR A 18 -10.32 -26.25 -2.51
C TYR A 18 -11.24 -26.55 -1.32
N ALA A 19 -11.13 -25.74 -0.27
CA ALA A 19 -11.93 -25.90 0.94
C ALA A 19 -13.44 -25.68 0.67
N TYR A 20 -13.79 -24.74 -0.21
CA TYR A 20 -15.17 -24.52 -0.64
C TYR A 20 -15.75 -25.74 -1.37
N ARG A 21 -15.01 -26.30 -2.34
CA ARG A 21 -15.45 -27.48 -3.09
C ARG A 21 -15.57 -28.71 -2.20
N HIS A 22 -14.63 -28.90 -1.28
CA HIS A 22 -14.72 -29.95 -0.26
C HIS A 22 -15.98 -29.77 0.61
N ALA A 23 -16.27 -28.56 1.09
CA ALA A 23 -17.50 -28.28 1.85
C ALA A 23 -18.77 -28.57 1.04
N ARG A 24 -18.79 -28.24 -0.25
CA ARG A 24 -19.91 -28.56 -1.16
C ARG A 24 -20.12 -30.06 -1.34
N MET A 25 -19.04 -30.84 -1.46
CA MET A 25 -19.13 -32.30 -1.51
C MET A 25 -19.70 -32.91 -0.22
N MET A 26 -19.48 -32.23 0.90
CA MET A 26 -20.04 -32.59 2.21
C MET A 26 -21.51 -32.16 2.38
N GLY A 27 -22.11 -31.54 1.38
CA GLY A 27 -23.50 -31.07 1.40
C GLY A 27 -23.68 -29.67 2.01
N PHE A 28 -22.60 -28.97 2.37
CA PHE A 28 -22.70 -27.59 2.84
C PHE A 28 -22.78 -26.63 1.67
N GLU A 29 -23.65 -25.63 1.74
CA GLU A 29 -23.72 -24.59 0.69
C GLU A 29 -22.51 -23.64 0.70
N HIS A 30 -21.95 -23.42 1.90
CA HIS A 30 -20.88 -22.47 2.14
C HIS A 30 -19.85 -23.03 3.12
N ILE A 31 -18.57 -22.75 2.88
CA ILE A 31 -17.50 -23.09 3.81
C ILE A 31 -17.67 -22.42 5.18
N ALA A 32 -18.21 -21.21 5.19
CA ALA A 32 -18.50 -20.48 6.43
C ALA A 32 -19.54 -21.17 7.32
N THR A 33 -20.42 -22.03 6.77
CA THR A 33 -21.32 -22.86 7.58
C THR A 33 -20.56 -23.96 8.32
N VAL A 34 -19.46 -24.44 7.74
CA VAL A 34 -18.55 -25.40 8.38
C VAL A 34 -17.67 -24.70 9.42
N MET A 35 -17.38 -23.41 9.21
CA MET A 35 -16.44 -22.61 9.98
C MET A 35 -17.12 -21.40 10.61
N ASP A 36 -18.22 -21.61 11.32
CA ASP A 36 -19.10 -20.55 11.85
C ASP A 36 -18.32 -19.52 12.70
N GLU A 37 -17.32 -19.98 13.45
CA GLU A 37 -16.47 -19.15 14.29
C GLU A 37 -15.67 -18.06 13.56
N VAL A 38 -15.48 -18.19 12.25
CA VAL A 38 -14.73 -17.25 11.39
C VAL A 38 -15.48 -16.92 10.09
N ALA A 39 -16.79 -17.15 10.08
CA ALA A 39 -17.64 -16.96 8.92
C ALA A 39 -17.54 -15.53 8.35
N TYR A 40 -17.54 -14.53 9.24
CA TYR A 40 -17.46 -13.12 8.84
C TYR A 40 -16.17 -12.80 8.09
N GLU A 41 -15.03 -13.26 8.60
CA GLU A 41 -13.71 -13.03 8.00
C GLU A 41 -13.54 -13.75 6.66
N LEU A 42 -14.16 -14.92 6.50
CA LEU A 42 -14.22 -15.66 5.25
C LEU A 42 -15.04 -14.92 4.18
N TYR A 43 -16.01 -14.10 4.59
CA TYR A 43 -16.82 -13.29 3.67
C TYR A 43 -16.18 -11.96 3.30
N SER A 44 -15.40 -11.36 4.21
CA SER A 44 -14.88 -10.00 4.03
C SER A 44 -13.48 -9.93 3.43
N ALA A 45 -12.74 -11.04 3.41
CA ALA A 45 -11.33 -11.02 3.04
C ALA A 45 -10.90 -12.25 2.24
N ASN A 46 -9.88 -12.05 1.42
CA ASN A 46 -9.15 -13.14 0.80
C ASN A 46 -8.49 -14.00 1.89
N SER A 47 -8.64 -15.31 1.76
CA SER A 47 -8.14 -16.29 2.72
C SER A 47 -7.10 -17.24 2.10
N ASN A 48 -6.56 -16.86 0.94
CA ASN A 48 -5.48 -17.59 0.28
C ASN A 48 -4.08 -17.16 0.78
N TYR A 49 -3.96 -16.18 1.67
CA TYR A 49 -2.72 -15.83 2.37
C TYR A 49 -2.82 -16.24 3.86
N PHE A 50 -1.89 -17.07 4.32
CA PHE A 50 -1.84 -17.58 5.69
C PHE A 50 -1.08 -16.62 6.61
N VAL A 51 -1.64 -16.41 7.80
CA VAL A 51 -1.04 -15.61 8.87
C VAL A 51 -1.07 -16.45 10.14
N ASP A 52 0.10 -16.82 10.66
CA ASP A 52 0.26 -17.81 11.75
C ASP A 52 -0.55 -17.51 13.02
N ASN A 53 -0.83 -16.24 13.29
CA ASN A 53 -1.55 -15.80 14.49
C ASN A 53 -3.00 -15.37 14.22
N GLN A 54 -3.52 -15.61 13.01
CA GLN A 54 -4.88 -15.25 12.67
C GLN A 54 -5.79 -16.47 12.77
N LYS A 55 -6.81 -16.39 13.64
CA LYS A 55 -7.77 -17.48 13.89
C LYS A 55 -8.35 -18.09 12.61
N LYS A 56 -8.76 -17.26 11.64
CA LYS A 56 -9.31 -17.72 10.35
C LYS A 56 -8.34 -18.60 9.57
N SER A 57 -7.07 -18.23 9.57
CA SER A 57 -6.01 -18.92 8.83
C SER A 57 -5.79 -20.29 9.46
N ILE A 58 -5.59 -20.32 10.78
CA ILE A 58 -5.41 -21.55 11.56
C ILE A 58 -6.57 -22.52 11.32
N LEU A 59 -7.81 -22.06 11.49
CA LEU A 59 -8.98 -22.93 11.30
C LEU A 59 -9.12 -23.42 9.85
N LEU A 60 -8.82 -22.59 8.85
CA LEU A 60 -8.95 -22.99 7.45
C LEU A 60 -7.90 -24.04 7.08
N LYS A 61 -6.68 -23.87 7.56
CA LYS A 61 -5.60 -24.85 7.40
C LYS A 61 -5.94 -26.16 8.10
N GLU A 62 -6.38 -26.09 9.35
CA GLU A 62 -6.80 -27.29 10.08
C GLU A 62 -7.96 -28.02 9.40
N TYR A 63 -8.94 -27.29 8.87
CA TYR A 63 -10.04 -27.88 8.12
C TYR A 63 -9.52 -28.64 6.89
N VAL A 64 -8.64 -28.02 6.10
CA VAL A 64 -8.09 -28.64 4.89
C VAL A 64 -7.18 -29.83 5.22
N GLU A 65 -6.32 -29.72 6.23
CA GLU A 65 -5.39 -30.80 6.60
C GLU A 65 -6.11 -32.00 7.23
N LYS A 66 -7.07 -31.74 8.14
CA LYS A 66 -7.77 -32.80 8.90
C LYS A 66 -8.98 -33.34 8.16
N ALA A 67 -9.85 -32.47 7.65
CA ALA A 67 -11.12 -32.89 7.06
C ALA A 67 -10.95 -33.36 5.61
N ALA A 68 -10.03 -32.75 4.85
CA ALA A 68 -9.78 -33.12 3.46
C ALA A 68 -8.56 -34.06 3.28
N GLU A 69 -7.96 -34.54 4.38
CA GLU A 69 -6.78 -35.42 4.40
C GLU A 69 -5.59 -34.89 3.58
N LEU A 70 -5.48 -33.58 3.39
CA LEU A 70 -4.42 -32.98 2.59
C LEU A 70 -3.15 -32.83 3.45
N LYS A 71 -2.09 -33.60 3.13
CA LYS A 71 -0.85 -33.60 3.92
C LYS A 71 -0.11 -32.25 3.96
N LYS A 72 -0.30 -31.39 2.96
CA LYS A 72 0.36 -30.09 2.84
C LYS A 72 -0.55 -29.09 2.16
N THR A 73 -0.75 -27.93 2.79
CA THR A 73 -1.56 -26.83 2.25
C THR A 73 -0.74 -25.72 1.62
N ASP A 74 0.59 -25.71 1.81
CA ASP A 74 1.42 -24.56 1.46
C ASP A 74 1.37 -24.22 -0.04
N GLY A 75 1.25 -25.25 -0.90
CA GLY A 75 1.06 -25.09 -2.34
C GLY A 75 -0.29 -24.48 -2.77
N LEU A 76 -1.24 -24.33 -1.84
CA LEU A 76 -2.52 -23.66 -2.06
C LEU A 76 -2.55 -22.21 -1.53
N CYS A 77 -1.44 -21.75 -0.94
CA CYS A 77 -1.34 -20.45 -0.28
C CYS A 77 -0.39 -19.50 -1.02
N LEU A 78 -0.69 -18.20 -1.02
CA LEU A 78 0.14 -17.15 -1.60
C LEU A 78 1.51 -17.04 -0.92
N ASN A 79 1.65 -17.53 0.32
CA ASN A 79 2.90 -17.54 1.06
C ASN A 79 4.04 -18.23 0.31
N GLN A 80 3.74 -19.18 -0.58
CA GLN A 80 4.75 -19.87 -1.40
C GLN A 80 5.50 -18.91 -2.34
N PHE A 81 4.92 -17.76 -2.67
CA PHE A 81 5.55 -16.75 -3.53
C PHE A 81 6.30 -15.67 -2.73
N ASN A 82 6.32 -15.75 -1.40
CA ASN A 82 6.89 -14.69 -0.56
C ASN A 82 8.39 -14.49 -0.79
N GLN A 83 9.16 -15.59 -0.84
CA GLN A 83 10.59 -15.50 -1.13
C GLN A 83 10.85 -14.88 -2.50
N MET A 84 10.04 -15.25 -3.50
CA MET A 84 10.17 -14.78 -4.86
C MET A 84 9.90 -13.28 -4.99
N PHE A 85 8.89 -12.76 -4.30
CA PHE A 85 8.49 -11.36 -4.39
C PHE A 85 9.18 -10.43 -3.38
N PHE A 86 9.52 -10.91 -2.18
CA PHE A 86 9.94 -10.03 -1.08
C PHE A 86 11.33 -10.34 -0.53
N ASP A 87 12.01 -11.38 -1.05
CA ASP A 87 13.23 -11.94 -0.46
C ASP A 87 13.07 -12.28 1.03
N SER A 88 11.84 -12.61 1.44
CA SER A 88 11.48 -12.84 2.84
C SER A 88 10.28 -13.76 2.91
N GLU A 89 10.32 -14.73 3.82
CA GLU A 89 9.18 -15.60 4.10
C GLU A 89 8.01 -14.85 4.79
N GLN A 90 8.31 -13.75 5.48
CA GLN A 90 7.37 -13.01 6.33
C GLN A 90 7.32 -11.53 5.93
N PRO A 91 6.82 -11.21 4.72
CA PRO A 91 6.70 -9.84 4.26
C PRO A 91 5.76 -9.04 5.17
N THR A 92 6.04 -7.75 5.30
CA THR A 92 5.18 -6.83 6.03
C THR A 92 3.80 -6.73 5.38
N ASP A 93 2.81 -6.31 6.16
CA ASP A 93 1.44 -6.10 5.67
C ASP A 93 1.39 -5.13 4.48
N VAL A 94 2.25 -4.11 4.48
CA VAL A 94 2.41 -3.14 3.38
C VAL A 94 2.95 -3.81 2.13
N GLN A 95 4.05 -4.58 2.26
CA GLN A 95 4.62 -5.34 1.15
C GLN A 95 3.61 -6.29 0.50
N GLN A 96 2.90 -7.07 1.33
CA GLN A 96 1.83 -7.94 0.85
C GLN A 96 0.76 -7.17 0.08
N THR A 97 0.34 -6.01 0.59
CA THR A 97 -0.69 -5.19 -0.08
C THR A 97 -0.22 -4.64 -1.42
N MET A 98 1.10 -4.52 -1.67
CA MET A 98 1.61 -4.08 -2.96
C MET A 98 1.50 -5.17 -4.04
N VAL A 99 1.57 -6.45 -3.67
CA VAL A 99 1.63 -7.57 -4.62
C VAL A 99 0.33 -8.40 -4.64
N TYR A 100 -0.33 -8.59 -3.50
CA TYR A 100 -1.48 -9.47 -3.35
C TYR A 100 -2.79 -8.70 -3.16
N HIS A 101 -3.89 -9.27 -3.66
CA HIS A 101 -5.24 -8.80 -3.38
C HIS A 101 -5.75 -9.35 -2.04
N LYS A 102 -5.88 -8.46 -1.04
CA LYS A 102 -6.33 -8.85 0.31
C LYS A 102 -7.84 -8.96 0.49
N PHE A 103 -8.62 -8.17 -0.25
CA PHE A 103 -10.06 -8.05 -0.05
C PHE A 103 -10.88 -8.33 -1.30
N ARG A 104 -10.21 -8.44 -2.45
CA ARG A 104 -10.82 -8.72 -3.74
C ARG A 104 -10.09 -9.86 -4.41
N THR A 105 -10.60 -10.28 -5.54
CA THR A 105 -10.01 -11.30 -6.38
C THR A 105 -10.33 -11.03 -7.85
N LYS A 106 -9.72 -11.83 -8.73
CA LYS A 106 -9.91 -11.79 -10.17
C LYS A 106 -10.23 -13.20 -10.63
N TYR A 107 -10.85 -13.34 -11.79
CA TYR A 107 -11.12 -14.67 -12.32
C TYR A 107 -11.23 -14.70 -13.83
N CYS A 108 -11.00 -15.89 -14.38
CA CYS A 108 -11.31 -16.20 -15.76
C CYS A 108 -12.74 -16.75 -15.85
N PRO A 109 -13.66 -16.13 -16.61
CA PRO A 109 -15.02 -16.63 -16.75
C PRO A 109 -15.10 -17.99 -17.45
N LEU A 110 -14.12 -18.31 -18.31
CA LEU A 110 -14.00 -19.62 -18.97
C LEU A 110 -13.58 -20.72 -18.00
N CYS A 111 -12.49 -20.52 -17.23
CA CYS A 111 -12.09 -21.50 -16.20
C CYS A 111 -13.21 -21.80 -15.20
N ILE A 112 -13.95 -20.77 -14.75
CA ILE A 112 -15.05 -20.95 -13.82
C ILE A 112 -16.20 -21.75 -14.46
N ARG A 113 -16.50 -21.56 -15.74
CA ARG A 113 -17.49 -22.38 -16.48
C ARG A 113 -17.05 -23.84 -16.62
N GLU A 114 -15.76 -24.08 -16.88
CA GLU A 114 -15.24 -25.42 -17.15
C GLU A 114 -15.13 -26.29 -15.89
N THR A 115 -14.53 -25.75 -14.83
CA THR A 115 -14.09 -26.55 -13.67
C THR A 115 -14.54 -25.97 -12.34
N PHE A 116 -15.09 -24.76 -12.34
CA PHE A 116 -15.61 -24.05 -11.19
C PHE A 116 -14.65 -24.03 -9.99
N HIS A 117 -13.40 -23.61 -10.25
CA HIS A 117 -12.39 -23.39 -9.22
C HIS A 117 -11.67 -22.05 -9.44
N HIS A 118 -11.19 -21.48 -8.34
CA HIS A 118 -10.39 -20.26 -8.37
C HIS A 118 -8.89 -20.63 -8.35
N LYS A 119 -8.10 -20.06 -9.27
CA LYS A 119 -6.64 -20.25 -9.32
C LYS A 119 -5.94 -19.30 -8.36
N LEU A 120 -4.99 -19.81 -7.60
CA LEU A 120 -4.25 -19.06 -6.58
C LEU A 120 -3.57 -17.81 -7.14
N ILE A 121 -2.94 -17.92 -8.32
CA ILE A 121 -2.19 -16.83 -8.95
C ILE A 121 -3.06 -15.63 -9.32
N TRP A 122 -4.38 -15.78 -9.40
CA TRP A 122 -5.29 -14.66 -9.71
C TRP A 122 -5.37 -13.64 -8.58
N ASP A 123 -4.91 -13.97 -7.38
CA ASP A 123 -4.80 -13.01 -6.29
C ASP A 123 -3.51 -12.20 -6.31
N ILE A 124 -2.61 -12.46 -7.26
CA ILE A 124 -1.45 -11.63 -7.52
C ILE A 124 -1.87 -10.48 -8.44
N LYS A 125 -1.63 -9.24 -7.99
CA LYS A 125 -2.05 -8.01 -8.68
C LYS A 125 -1.54 -7.92 -10.11
N TYR A 126 -0.34 -8.42 -10.34
CA TYR A 126 0.33 -8.35 -11.64
C TYR A 126 -0.16 -9.38 -12.67
N VAL A 127 -0.94 -10.39 -12.27
CA VAL A 127 -1.51 -11.38 -13.18
C VAL A 127 -2.85 -10.85 -13.69
N ASN A 128 -2.92 -10.36 -14.93
CA ASN A 128 -4.14 -9.73 -15.45
C ASN A 128 -4.85 -10.54 -16.54
N MET A 129 -4.28 -11.67 -16.95
CA MET A 129 -4.83 -12.54 -17.99
C MET A 129 -4.82 -14.01 -17.59
N CYS A 130 -5.70 -14.76 -18.22
CA CYS A 130 -5.67 -16.21 -18.18
C CYS A 130 -4.95 -16.73 -19.43
N ILE A 131 -3.76 -17.31 -19.28
CA ILE A 131 -2.98 -17.83 -20.42
C ILE A 131 -3.69 -19.02 -21.10
N GLN A 132 -4.36 -19.87 -20.32
CA GLN A 132 -5.12 -21.01 -20.84
C GLN A 132 -6.23 -20.59 -21.83
N HIS A 133 -6.83 -19.42 -21.61
CA HIS A 133 -8.02 -18.96 -22.34
C HIS A 133 -7.78 -17.69 -23.15
N GLU A 134 -6.60 -17.08 -23.06
CA GLU A 134 -6.23 -15.83 -23.74
C GLU A 134 -7.24 -14.69 -23.49
N VAL A 135 -7.82 -14.61 -22.29
CA VAL A 135 -8.77 -13.56 -21.89
C VAL A 135 -8.26 -12.75 -20.70
N CYS A 136 -8.69 -11.49 -20.63
CA CYS A 136 -8.48 -10.64 -19.46
C CYS A 136 -9.23 -11.20 -18.25
N LEU A 137 -8.59 -11.18 -17.08
CA LEU A 137 -9.26 -11.54 -15.84
C LEU A 137 -10.26 -10.45 -15.44
N VAL A 138 -11.41 -10.88 -14.96
CA VAL A 138 -12.49 -9.99 -14.54
C VAL A 138 -12.30 -9.62 -13.07
N GLU A 139 -12.17 -8.32 -12.77
CA GLU A 139 -11.99 -7.82 -11.40
C GLU A 139 -13.29 -7.27 -10.78
N LYS A 140 -14.24 -6.88 -11.62
CA LYS A 140 -15.49 -6.21 -11.25
C LYS A 140 -16.69 -6.88 -11.89
N CYS A 141 -17.83 -6.81 -11.21
CA CYS A 141 -19.09 -7.27 -11.78
C CYS A 141 -19.49 -6.36 -12.96
N PRO A 142 -19.81 -6.90 -14.15
CA PRO A 142 -20.19 -6.07 -15.30
C PRO A 142 -21.55 -5.37 -15.12
N LYS A 143 -22.39 -5.85 -14.18
CA LYS A 143 -23.72 -5.28 -13.92
C LYS A 143 -23.72 -4.13 -12.92
N CYS A 144 -22.94 -4.25 -11.83
CA CYS A 144 -22.98 -3.29 -10.73
C CYS A 144 -21.62 -2.69 -10.38
N GLU A 145 -20.57 -3.05 -11.12
CA GLU A 145 -19.19 -2.55 -10.99
C GLU A 145 -18.53 -2.77 -9.62
N GLU A 146 -19.20 -3.47 -8.70
CA GLU A 146 -18.60 -3.86 -7.43
C GLU A 146 -17.43 -4.81 -7.65
N GLU A 147 -16.38 -4.62 -6.84
CA GLU A 147 -15.22 -5.50 -6.76
C GLU A 147 -15.64 -6.93 -6.41
N ILE A 148 -14.97 -7.88 -7.03
CA ILE A 148 -15.27 -9.30 -6.82
C ILE A 148 -14.55 -9.77 -5.56
N VAL A 149 -15.31 -10.37 -4.66
CA VAL A 149 -14.82 -10.97 -3.43
C VAL A 149 -14.86 -12.49 -3.59
N LEU A 150 -13.85 -13.18 -3.07
CA LEU A 150 -13.65 -14.60 -3.29
C LEU A 150 -14.83 -15.48 -2.87
N ASP A 151 -15.45 -15.21 -1.71
CA ASP A 151 -16.68 -15.91 -1.30
C ASP A 151 -17.80 -15.77 -2.34
N ARG A 152 -18.06 -14.55 -2.83
CA ARG A 152 -19.08 -14.30 -3.84
C ARG A 152 -18.78 -15.00 -5.16
N LEU A 153 -17.51 -15.01 -5.56
CA LEU A 153 -17.04 -15.73 -6.74
C LEU A 153 -17.35 -17.23 -6.61
N MET A 154 -16.98 -17.84 -5.48
CA MET A 154 -17.22 -19.26 -5.25
C MET A 154 -18.71 -19.61 -5.13
N ARG A 155 -19.57 -18.65 -4.74
CA ARG A 155 -21.04 -18.80 -4.80
C ARG A 155 -21.63 -18.59 -6.19
N ASN A 156 -20.80 -18.27 -7.19
CA ASN A 156 -21.21 -17.88 -8.53
C ASN A 156 -22.22 -16.71 -8.56
N LYS A 157 -22.16 -15.79 -7.60
CA LYS A 157 -23.21 -14.78 -7.46
C LYS A 157 -22.68 -13.48 -6.89
N CYS A 158 -22.85 -12.41 -7.65
CA CYS A 158 -22.63 -11.05 -7.19
C CYS A 158 -23.74 -10.61 -6.23
N ARG A 159 -23.49 -9.54 -5.47
CA ARG A 159 -24.49 -8.91 -4.60
C ARG A 159 -25.73 -8.44 -5.36
N CYS A 160 -25.57 -7.99 -6.59
CA CYS A 160 -26.67 -7.58 -7.47
C CYS A 160 -27.43 -8.77 -8.12
N GLY A 161 -27.06 -10.00 -7.78
CA GLY A 161 -27.66 -11.23 -8.29
C GLY A 161 -27.10 -11.73 -9.62
N TYR A 162 -26.21 -10.98 -10.27
CA TYR A 162 -25.53 -11.39 -11.50
C TYR A 162 -24.65 -12.62 -11.27
N LYS A 163 -24.66 -13.60 -12.16
CA LYS A 163 -23.83 -14.80 -12.03
C LYS A 163 -22.49 -14.64 -12.74
N PHE A 164 -21.40 -15.03 -12.09
CA PHE A 164 -20.06 -14.85 -12.64
C PHE A 164 -19.78 -15.80 -13.83
N THR A 165 -20.48 -16.92 -13.92
CA THR A 165 -20.46 -17.79 -15.11
C THR A 165 -21.14 -17.20 -16.34
N GLU A 166 -21.94 -16.14 -16.18
CA GLU A 166 -22.68 -15.49 -17.27
C GLU A 166 -21.90 -14.31 -17.88
N VAL A 167 -20.69 -14.02 -17.38
CA VAL A 167 -19.84 -12.98 -17.97
C VAL A 167 -19.39 -13.39 -19.37
N GLU A 168 -19.69 -12.50 -20.34
CA GLU A 168 -19.17 -12.62 -21.70
C GLU A 168 -17.65 -12.49 -21.73
N GLU A 169 -17.04 -13.19 -22.66
CA GLU A 169 -15.59 -13.23 -22.80
C GLU A 169 -15.07 -11.86 -23.23
N ILE A 170 -14.21 -11.28 -22.41
CA ILE A 170 -13.44 -10.10 -22.79
C ILE A 170 -12.17 -10.64 -23.45
N THR A 171 -12.25 -10.90 -24.75
CA THR A 171 -11.10 -11.30 -25.55
C THR A 171 -10.03 -10.22 -25.43
N ALA A 172 -8.85 -10.59 -24.94
CA ALA A 172 -7.69 -9.75 -25.15
C ALA A 172 -7.44 -9.74 -26.67
N GLU A 173 -7.16 -8.58 -27.27
CA GLU A 173 -6.63 -8.58 -28.62
C GLU A 173 -5.39 -9.48 -28.62
N LYS A 174 -5.30 -10.48 -29.52
CA LYS A 174 -4.20 -11.46 -29.53
C LYS A 174 -2.81 -10.83 -29.60
N GLN A 175 -2.70 -9.61 -30.09
CA GLN A 175 -1.47 -8.80 -30.09
C GLN A 175 -1.12 -8.17 -28.74
N GLN A 176 -2.06 -8.13 -27.79
CA GLN A 176 -1.92 -7.56 -26.45
C GLN A 176 -1.84 -8.62 -25.34
N VAL A 177 -1.89 -9.92 -25.66
CA VAL A 177 -1.42 -10.93 -24.71
C VAL A 177 0.08 -10.76 -24.60
N SER A 178 0.47 -9.87 -23.71
CA SER A 178 1.84 -9.47 -23.48
C SER A 178 2.66 -10.72 -23.16
N ILE A 179 3.75 -10.92 -23.92
CA ILE A 179 4.77 -11.96 -23.66
C ILE A 179 5.22 -11.93 -22.19
N ALA A 180 5.15 -10.76 -21.54
CA ALA A 180 5.42 -10.63 -20.12
C ALA A 180 4.43 -11.40 -19.23
N GLN A 181 3.14 -11.38 -19.54
CA GLN A 181 2.12 -12.08 -18.76
C GLN A 181 2.24 -13.59 -18.90
N GLU A 182 2.50 -14.08 -20.13
CA GLU A 182 2.78 -15.51 -20.35
C GLU A 182 3.98 -15.95 -19.51
N LYS A 183 5.09 -15.22 -19.60
CA LYS A 183 6.31 -15.52 -18.82
C LYS A 183 6.08 -15.43 -17.31
N LEU A 184 5.38 -14.40 -16.85
CA LEU A 184 5.07 -14.24 -15.43
C LEU A 184 4.25 -15.43 -14.92
N VAL A 185 3.20 -15.81 -15.63
CA VAL A 185 2.35 -16.95 -15.25
C VAL A 185 3.14 -18.25 -15.30
N THR A 186 3.98 -18.47 -16.33
CA THR A 186 4.86 -19.65 -16.39
C THR A 186 5.80 -19.71 -15.20
N ILE A 187 6.47 -18.60 -14.84
CA ILE A 187 7.35 -18.55 -13.66
C ILE A 187 6.57 -18.88 -12.38
N LEU A 188 5.37 -18.32 -12.23
CA LEU A 188 4.52 -18.59 -11.08
C LEU A 188 4.09 -20.05 -11.01
N GLU A 189 3.68 -20.66 -12.12
CA GLU A 189 3.31 -22.06 -12.18
C GLU A 189 4.51 -22.98 -11.90
N ASP A 190 5.68 -22.67 -12.46
CA ASP A 190 6.93 -23.39 -12.17
C ASP A 190 7.28 -23.35 -10.68
N THR A 191 7.11 -22.19 -10.02
CA THR A 191 7.29 -22.07 -8.56
C THR A 191 6.32 -22.98 -7.81
N MET A 192 5.05 -23.06 -8.24
CA MET A 192 4.05 -23.95 -7.61
C MET A 192 4.40 -25.43 -7.78
N ASP A 193 5.02 -25.79 -8.91
CA ASP A 193 5.51 -27.13 -9.20
C ASP A 193 6.86 -27.45 -8.49
N GLY A 194 7.35 -26.53 -7.65
CA GLY A 194 8.56 -26.69 -6.84
C GLY A 194 9.86 -26.48 -7.59
N VAL A 195 9.80 -25.90 -8.80
CA VAL A 195 10.99 -25.53 -9.57
C VAL A 195 11.65 -24.32 -8.89
N ASN A 196 12.96 -24.41 -8.66
CA ASN A 196 13.71 -23.32 -8.04
C ASN A 196 13.87 -22.15 -9.02
N THR A 197 12.96 -21.19 -8.94
CA THR A 197 13.00 -19.96 -9.71
C THR A 197 13.83 -18.91 -8.96
N LYS A 198 14.69 -18.17 -9.68
CA LYS A 198 15.40 -17.03 -9.08
C LYS A 198 14.39 -15.99 -8.57
N PRO A 199 14.70 -15.25 -7.48
CA PRO A 199 13.80 -14.22 -6.96
C PRO A 199 13.43 -13.19 -8.04
N LEU A 200 12.14 -12.84 -8.12
CA LEU A 200 11.61 -11.78 -8.98
C LEU A 200 11.71 -10.41 -8.31
N THR A 201 12.56 -10.24 -7.30
CA THR A 201 12.66 -9.00 -6.52
C THR A 201 13.00 -7.81 -7.41
N CYS A 202 13.83 -8.00 -8.44
CA CYS A 202 14.09 -6.98 -9.47
C CYS A 202 12.87 -6.64 -10.34
N PHE A 203 11.93 -7.57 -10.54
CA PHE A 203 10.69 -7.32 -11.29
C PHE A 203 9.68 -6.51 -10.49
N ILE A 204 9.69 -6.55 -9.15
CA ILE A 204 8.86 -5.65 -8.35
C ILE A 204 9.39 -4.22 -8.43
N GLU A 205 10.70 -4.02 -8.42
CA GLU A 205 11.29 -2.70 -8.64
C GLU A 205 10.86 -2.11 -9.98
N VAL A 206 10.87 -2.93 -11.04
CA VAL A 206 10.41 -2.58 -12.39
C VAL A 206 8.88 -2.42 -12.47
N GLY A 207 8.11 -3.32 -11.88
CA GLY A 207 6.65 -3.28 -11.87
C GLY A 207 6.10 -2.11 -11.04
N MET A 208 6.82 -1.69 -10.00
CA MET A 208 6.55 -0.47 -9.25
C MET A 208 6.90 0.78 -10.09
N LEU A 209 8.00 0.74 -10.85
CA LEU A 209 8.33 1.78 -11.83
C LEU A 209 7.26 1.91 -12.94
N VAL A 210 6.77 0.80 -13.48
CA VAL A 210 5.72 0.77 -14.51
C VAL A 210 4.37 1.19 -13.95
N ASN A 211 4.00 0.79 -12.72
CA ASN A 211 2.71 1.18 -12.13
C ASN A 211 2.77 2.54 -11.37
N GLY A 212 3.87 3.29 -11.50
CA GLY A 212 4.03 4.61 -10.89
C GLY A 212 4.03 4.62 -9.37
N LEU A 213 4.44 3.52 -8.72
CA LEU A 213 4.61 3.42 -7.26
C LEU A 213 6.07 3.74 -6.88
N PRO A 214 6.32 4.58 -5.86
CA PRO A 214 7.69 4.91 -5.46
C PRO A 214 8.39 3.70 -4.85
N LEU A 215 9.63 3.46 -5.29
CA LEU A 215 10.58 2.53 -4.67
C LEU A 215 10.72 2.89 -3.18
N LEU A 216 10.17 2.04 -2.29
CA LEU A 216 10.57 2.06 -0.89
C LEU A 216 11.80 1.19 -0.75
N ASP A 217 12.76 1.71 0.00
CA ASP A 217 14.06 1.13 0.37
C ASP A 217 13.94 -0.32 0.85
N ILE A 218 14.04 -1.29 -0.08
CA ILE A 218 14.20 -2.73 0.19
C ILE A 218 15.63 -3.10 -0.17
N ALA A 219 16.59 -2.51 0.55
CA ALA A 219 17.92 -3.02 0.87
C ALA A 219 18.77 -1.81 1.23
N GLY A 220 19.13 -1.69 2.51
CA GLY A 220 19.85 -0.54 3.08
C GLY A 220 21.28 -0.32 2.57
N LYS A 221 21.59 -0.55 1.29
CA LYS A 221 22.84 -0.22 0.61
C LYS A 221 22.65 0.00 -0.90
N SER A 222 21.84 0.97 -1.32
CA SER A 222 22.06 1.57 -2.64
C SER A 222 21.32 2.90 -2.81
N ARG A 223 22.08 3.97 -3.10
CA ARG A 223 21.55 5.20 -3.68
C ARG A 223 20.86 4.85 -5.00
N ILE A 224 19.54 5.04 -5.09
CA ILE A 224 18.79 4.94 -6.34
C ILE A 224 18.12 6.30 -6.64
N VAL A 225 18.18 6.66 -7.92
CA VAL A 225 17.70 7.90 -8.52
C VAL A 225 16.18 7.98 -8.41
N ASN A 226 15.67 9.07 -7.82
CA ASN A 226 14.24 9.40 -7.80
C ASN A 226 13.75 9.65 -9.24
N PHE A 227 12.87 8.80 -9.75
CA PHE A 227 11.98 9.18 -10.84
C PHE A 227 10.89 10.09 -10.25
N SER A 228 11.11 11.40 -10.31
CA SER A 228 10.07 12.37 -9.96
C SER A 228 8.91 12.28 -10.96
N ARG A 229 7.69 12.15 -10.43
CA ARG A 229 6.43 12.13 -11.17
C ARG A 229 6.26 13.47 -11.89
N GLY A 230 6.46 13.48 -13.20
CA GLY A 230 6.00 14.57 -14.07
C GLY A 230 4.96 14.06 -15.05
N ASN A 231 3.69 14.40 -14.78
CA ASN A 231 2.47 14.24 -15.59
C ASN A 231 2.11 12.82 -16.09
N ASN A 232 0.89 12.38 -15.72
CA ASN A 232 0.22 11.19 -16.25
C ASN A 232 -0.32 11.46 -17.66
N ASP A 233 0.55 11.38 -18.67
CA ASP A 233 0.13 11.39 -20.08
C ASP A 233 0.18 9.99 -20.72
N TYR A 234 0.47 8.93 -19.94
CA TYR A 234 0.52 7.56 -20.47
C TYR A 234 -0.81 6.82 -20.24
N THR A 235 -1.37 6.31 -21.33
CA THR A 235 -2.47 5.34 -21.35
C THR A 235 -2.01 3.99 -20.81
N ASN A 236 -2.95 3.15 -20.36
CA ASN A 236 -2.65 1.77 -19.95
C ASN A 236 -1.92 0.97 -21.05
N ALA A 237 -2.17 1.29 -22.33
CA ALA A 237 -1.48 0.68 -23.46
C ALA A 237 0.01 1.06 -23.52
N GLU A 238 0.36 2.31 -23.22
CA GLU A 238 1.76 2.78 -23.20
C GLU A 238 2.53 2.19 -22.01
N TYR A 239 1.89 2.02 -20.86
CA TYR A 239 2.49 1.29 -19.73
C TYR A 239 2.75 -0.18 -20.05
N MET A 240 1.83 -0.83 -20.75
CA MET A 240 2.00 -2.22 -21.19
C MET A 240 3.10 -2.34 -22.25
N GLN A 241 3.26 -1.36 -23.15
CA GLN A 241 4.38 -1.32 -24.10
C GLN A 241 5.74 -1.11 -23.41
N ILE A 242 5.81 -0.26 -22.38
CA ILE A 242 7.04 -0.07 -21.59
C ILE A 242 7.36 -1.33 -20.80
N ALA A 243 6.37 -1.97 -20.18
CA ALA A 243 6.54 -3.29 -19.58
C ALA A 243 7.05 -4.28 -20.62
N ASP A 244 6.40 -4.44 -21.77
CA ASP A 244 6.82 -5.36 -22.83
C ASP A 244 8.26 -5.10 -23.31
N LEU A 245 8.66 -3.83 -23.43
CA LEU A 245 10.02 -3.45 -23.76
C LEU A 245 11.00 -3.88 -22.65
N ILE A 246 10.65 -3.66 -21.38
CA ILE A 246 11.48 -4.06 -20.25
C ILE A 246 11.54 -5.59 -20.12
N PHE A 247 10.42 -6.29 -20.25
CA PHE A 247 10.32 -7.75 -20.18
C PHE A 247 10.99 -8.46 -21.36
N SER A 248 10.98 -7.86 -22.56
CA SER A 248 11.72 -8.36 -23.73
C SER A 248 13.23 -8.18 -23.59
N GLN A 249 13.70 -7.13 -22.89
CA GLN A 249 15.13 -6.84 -22.70
C GLN A 249 15.73 -7.43 -21.42
N LEU A 250 14.93 -7.69 -20.37
CA LEU A 250 15.38 -8.31 -19.11
C LEU A 250 15.83 -9.78 -19.24
N LEU A 251 15.57 -10.42 -20.38
CA LEU A 251 15.88 -11.83 -20.61
C LEU A 251 17.33 -12.12 -21.01
N ASP A 252 18.14 -11.10 -21.25
CA ASP A 252 19.59 -11.25 -21.26
C ASP A 252 20.17 -10.62 -19.98
N LEU A 253 20.18 -11.41 -18.89
CA LEU A 253 20.66 -10.99 -17.57
C LEU A 253 22.13 -10.50 -17.58
N THR A 254 22.88 -10.74 -18.65
CA THR A 254 24.24 -10.20 -18.82
C THR A 254 24.24 -8.68 -19.10
N GLN A 255 23.11 -8.10 -19.49
CA GLN A 255 22.98 -6.69 -19.85
C GLN A 255 22.32 -5.83 -18.75
N PHE A 256 22.03 -6.37 -17.56
CA PHE A 256 21.31 -5.64 -16.51
C PHE A 256 22.00 -4.33 -16.07
N THR A 257 23.34 -4.32 -16.02
CA THR A 257 24.14 -3.11 -15.75
C THR A 257 24.05 -2.08 -16.88
N GLU A 258 24.01 -2.55 -18.13
CA GLU A 258 23.83 -1.71 -19.31
C GLU A 258 22.41 -1.14 -19.38
N LEU A 259 21.38 -1.94 -19.08
CA LEU A 259 19.99 -1.52 -19.02
C LEU A 259 19.78 -0.47 -17.92
N LYS A 260 20.37 -0.68 -16.74
CA LYS A 260 20.38 0.31 -15.65
C LYS A 260 21.04 1.62 -16.08
N SER A 261 22.16 1.55 -16.78
CA SER A 261 22.83 2.72 -17.37
C SER A 261 21.93 3.43 -18.39
N ARG A 262 21.32 2.68 -19.32
CA ARG A 262 20.42 3.21 -20.36
C ARG A 262 19.16 3.82 -19.79
N LEU A 263 18.53 3.22 -18.78
CA LEU A 263 17.37 3.77 -18.07
C LEU A 263 17.72 5.08 -17.35
N ASN A 264 18.91 5.16 -16.73
CA ASN A 264 19.40 6.40 -16.13
C ASN A 264 19.66 7.48 -17.19
N THR A 265 20.25 7.13 -18.34
CA THR A 265 20.44 8.04 -19.48
C THR A 265 19.10 8.50 -20.07
N LEU A 266 18.13 7.59 -20.24
CA LEU A 266 16.81 7.90 -20.75
C LEU A 266 16.04 8.83 -19.80
N SER A 267 16.09 8.54 -18.50
CA SER A 267 15.52 9.39 -17.44
C SER A 267 16.13 10.80 -17.46
N HIS A 268 17.46 10.88 -17.57
CA HIS A 268 18.18 12.14 -17.66
C HIS A 268 17.81 12.94 -18.92
N ASN A 269 17.74 12.26 -20.07
CA ASN A 269 17.35 12.88 -21.35
C ASN A 269 15.89 13.36 -21.35
N ILE A 270 14.97 12.60 -20.75
CA ILE A 270 13.58 12.99 -20.58
C ILE A 270 13.47 14.21 -19.66
N HIS A 271 14.23 14.25 -18.56
CA HIS A 271 14.28 15.42 -17.67
C HIS A 271 14.86 16.66 -18.38
N GLN A 272 15.93 16.50 -19.16
CA GLN A 272 16.48 17.59 -19.97
C GLN A 272 15.51 18.09 -21.05
N GLN A 273 14.81 17.18 -21.74
CA GLN A 273 13.79 17.51 -22.73
C GLN A 273 12.59 18.23 -22.09
N LYS A 274 12.14 17.80 -20.90
CA LYS A 274 11.07 18.48 -20.13
C LYS A 274 11.51 19.87 -19.65
N ARG A 275 12.77 20.03 -19.22
CA ARG A 275 13.35 21.34 -18.89
C ARG A 275 13.39 22.27 -20.11
N LYS A 276 13.79 21.77 -21.28
CA LYS A 276 13.78 22.53 -22.54
C LYS A 276 12.37 22.90 -22.99
N LYS A 277 11.43 21.96 -22.93
CA LYS A 277 10.02 22.20 -23.27
C LYS A 277 9.39 23.26 -22.36
N ARG A 278 9.59 23.17 -21.04
CA ARG A 278 9.11 24.18 -20.07
C ARG A 278 9.80 25.54 -20.23
N ALA A 279 11.08 25.57 -20.61
CA ALA A 279 11.76 26.83 -20.93
C ALA A 279 11.18 27.47 -22.19
N ILE A 280 10.82 26.67 -23.19
CA ILE A 280 10.15 27.14 -24.42
C ILE A 280 8.71 27.59 -24.12
N GLU A 281 7.95 26.83 -23.33
CA GLU A 281 6.58 27.19 -22.88
C GLU A 281 6.60 28.51 -22.10
N ARG A 282 7.54 28.71 -21.16
CA ARG A 282 7.74 29.99 -20.47
C ARG A 282 8.12 31.14 -21.42
N MET A 283 9.00 30.90 -22.38
CA MET A 283 9.38 31.91 -23.38
C MET A 283 8.22 32.32 -24.29
N LEU A 284 7.23 31.43 -24.48
CA LEU A 284 6.02 31.69 -25.26
C LEU A 284 4.95 32.40 -24.41
N GLU A 285 4.77 31.99 -23.16
CA GLU A 285 3.84 32.60 -22.20
C GLU A 285 4.25 34.04 -21.85
N ASP A 286 5.55 34.34 -21.69
CA ASP A 286 6.07 35.68 -21.38
C ASP A 286 5.75 36.72 -22.48
N LYS A 287 5.63 36.30 -23.74
CA LYS A 287 5.32 37.21 -24.85
C LYS A 287 3.83 37.50 -25.02
N GLU A 288 2.98 36.61 -24.51
CA GLU A 288 1.52 36.72 -24.63
C GLU A 288 0.89 37.31 -23.36
N PHE A 289 1.48 37.06 -22.19
CA PHE A 289 1.01 37.51 -20.88
C PHE A 289 1.12 39.03 -20.66
N VAL A 290 2.18 39.68 -21.18
CA VAL A 290 2.37 41.14 -21.06
C VAL A 290 1.31 41.94 -21.85
N LYS A 291 0.58 41.32 -22.77
CA LYS A 291 -0.43 42.01 -23.60
C LYS A 291 -1.85 42.03 -23.04
N ASN A 292 -2.20 41.19 -22.07
CA ASN A 292 -3.61 40.93 -21.73
C ASN A 292 -4.02 41.20 -20.27
N CYS A 293 -3.12 41.62 -19.37
CA CYS A 293 -3.48 41.87 -17.97
C CYS A 293 -4.00 43.31 -17.69
N ALA A 294 -4.74 43.90 -18.63
CA ALA A 294 -5.54 45.10 -18.39
C ALA A 294 -6.99 44.71 -18.03
N GLY A 295 -7.18 44.28 -16.77
CA GLY A 295 -8.47 44.40 -16.09
C GLY A 295 -9.23 43.09 -15.84
N VAL A 296 -9.01 42.50 -14.66
CA VAL A 296 -10.06 41.75 -13.94
C VAL A 296 -9.89 42.02 -12.44
N LYS A 297 -10.94 42.53 -11.79
CA LYS A 297 -11.08 42.59 -10.33
C LYS A 297 -11.93 41.39 -9.88
N GLY A 298 -11.41 40.59 -8.97
CA GLY A 298 -12.16 39.52 -8.31
C GLY A 298 -11.26 38.74 -7.37
N THR A 299 -11.63 38.72 -6.09
CA THR A 299 -10.90 38.12 -4.98
C THR A 299 -10.78 36.60 -5.12
N GLU A 300 -9.57 36.07 -5.37
CA GLU A 300 -9.15 34.69 -5.04
C GLU A 300 -7.72 34.40 -5.56
N THR A 301 -6.70 34.76 -4.77
CA THR A 301 -5.34 34.15 -4.80
C THR A 301 -4.48 34.91 -3.79
N ILE A 302 -4.40 34.45 -2.54
CA ILE A 302 -3.47 35.07 -1.58
C ILE A 302 -2.20 34.24 -1.51
N ALA A 303 -2.27 32.91 -1.45
CA ALA A 303 -1.06 32.10 -1.39
C ALA A 303 -0.20 32.24 -2.66
N LEU A 304 -0.71 31.88 -3.84
CA LEU A 304 0.07 31.92 -5.09
C LEU A 304 0.53 33.32 -5.51
N ASN A 305 -0.22 34.38 -5.18
CA ASN A 305 0.21 35.75 -5.49
C ASN A 305 1.25 36.27 -4.48
N SER A 306 1.17 35.89 -3.21
CA SER A 306 2.26 36.12 -2.25
C SER A 306 3.54 35.37 -2.65
N TRP A 307 3.40 34.19 -3.27
CA TRP A 307 4.53 33.39 -3.78
C TRP A 307 5.32 34.09 -4.90
N GLU A 308 4.65 34.82 -5.79
CA GLU A 308 5.29 35.59 -6.88
C GLU A 308 5.94 36.88 -6.39
N ALA A 309 5.49 37.43 -5.26
CA ALA A 309 6.04 38.65 -4.67
C ALA A 309 7.37 38.44 -3.92
N ILE A 310 7.73 37.20 -3.58
CA ILE A 310 8.99 36.88 -2.92
C ILE A 310 10.09 36.80 -3.99
N GLU A 311 10.87 37.86 -4.16
CA GLU A 311 11.99 37.88 -5.13
C GLU A 311 13.16 36.97 -4.72
N GLU A 312 13.28 36.65 -3.42
CA GLU A 312 14.39 35.85 -2.88
C GLU A 312 14.20 34.35 -3.15
N SER A 313 15.30 33.66 -3.46
CA SER A 313 15.35 32.20 -3.65
C SER A 313 15.31 31.42 -2.34
N GLU A 314 15.52 32.11 -1.23
CA GLU A 314 15.62 31.53 0.11
C GLU A 314 14.47 32.07 0.97
N LEU A 315 13.92 31.20 1.82
CA LEU A 315 12.81 31.51 2.73
C LEU A 315 13.28 31.34 4.17
N SER A 316 12.95 32.29 5.03
CA SER A 316 13.07 32.13 6.48
C SER A 316 12.11 31.07 7.01
N LEU A 317 12.40 30.53 8.19
CA LEU A 317 11.51 29.58 8.87
C LEU A 317 10.08 30.15 9.09
N SER A 318 9.96 31.46 9.33
CA SER A 318 8.68 32.13 9.48
C SER A 318 7.89 32.14 8.17
N GLU A 319 8.55 32.47 7.06
CA GLU A 319 7.93 32.48 5.73
C GLU A 319 7.51 31.07 5.30
N VAL A 320 8.34 30.05 5.57
CA VAL A 320 7.93 28.66 5.33
C VAL A 320 6.68 28.29 6.16
N CYS A 321 6.60 28.69 7.42
CA CYS A 321 5.41 28.46 8.24
C CYS A 321 4.17 29.15 7.69
N GLU A 322 4.32 30.38 7.19
CA GLU A 322 3.23 31.15 6.60
C GLU A 322 2.74 30.52 5.29
N LEU A 323 3.66 30.23 4.36
CA LEU A 323 3.35 29.65 3.05
C LEU A 323 2.76 28.25 3.16
N THR A 324 3.28 27.43 4.08
CA THR A 324 2.82 26.06 4.26
C THR A 324 1.61 25.97 5.20
N GLY A 325 1.39 26.96 6.05
CA GLY A 325 0.41 26.89 7.14
C GLY A 325 0.81 25.94 8.27
N LEU A 326 2.03 25.39 8.24
CA LEU A 326 2.58 24.53 9.29
C LEU A 326 3.13 25.37 10.45
N ASN A 327 3.12 24.82 11.66
CA ASN A 327 3.82 25.48 12.76
C ASN A 327 5.34 25.21 12.70
N LYS A 328 6.13 26.12 13.29
CA LYS A 328 7.61 26.08 13.35
C LYS A 328 8.17 24.70 13.67
N ARG A 329 7.62 24.04 14.69
CA ARG A 329 8.05 22.70 15.11
C ARG A 329 7.87 21.65 14.01
N ILE A 330 6.79 21.69 13.24
CA ILE A 330 6.58 20.71 12.16
C ILE A 330 7.58 20.96 11.03
N VAL A 331 7.85 22.23 10.68
CA VAL A 331 8.83 22.58 9.64
C VAL A 331 10.24 22.11 10.05
N GLU A 332 10.65 22.36 11.29
CA GLU A 332 11.93 21.87 11.84
C GLU A 332 12.03 20.34 11.78
N LEU A 333 10.93 19.63 12.05
CA LEU A 333 10.90 18.17 12.00
C LEU A 333 10.98 17.62 10.56
N ILE A 334 10.30 18.27 9.61
CA ILE A 334 10.38 17.98 8.18
C ILE A 334 11.82 18.21 7.68
N SER A 335 12.48 19.24 8.20
CA SER A 335 13.88 19.55 7.93
C SER A 335 14.84 18.48 8.44
N GLN A 336 14.69 18.08 9.71
CA GLN A 336 15.51 17.02 10.33
C GLN A 336 15.44 15.67 9.60
N GLU A 337 14.33 15.40 8.92
CA GLU A 337 14.11 14.18 8.14
C GLU A 337 14.52 14.35 6.66
N GLY A 338 15.14 15.48 6.31
CA GLY A 338 15.69 15.77 4.98
C GLY A 338 14.65 15.90 3.89
N ILE A 339 13.42 16.33 4.22
CA ILE A 339 12.40 16.64 3.21
C ILE A 339 12.59 18.05 2.67
N LEU A 340 12.84 18.98 3.59
CA LEU A 340 13.26 20.34 3.28
C LEU A 340 14.68 20.45 3.79
N ILE A 341 15.57 20.99 2.96
CA ILE A 341 16.95 21.23 3.36
C ILE A 341 16.98 22.61 3.99
N GLN A 342 17.34 22.66 5.27
CA GLN A 342 17.61 23.91 5.98
C GLN A 342 19.10 24.23 5.86
N ASP A 343 19.43 25.33 5.21
CA ASP A 343 20.78 25.85 5.16
C ASP A 343 21.03 26.74 6.38
N ILE A 344 21.89 26.28 7.29
CA ILE A 344 22.23 26.96 8.55
C ILE A 344 23.46 27.87 8.36
N SER A 345 24.02 27.97 7.16
CA SER A 345 25.26 28.71 6.93
C SER A 345 25.12 30.23 7.01
N GLN A 346 23.91 30.77 6.82
CA GLN A 346 23.69 32.21 6.67
C GLN A 346 23.19 32.91 7.95
N ASN A 347 22.49 32.22 8.87
CA ASN A 347 22.00 32.77 10.14
C ASN A 347 21.65 31.66 11.16
N ASP A 348 21.45 32.03 12.43
CA ASP A 348 21.11 31.10 13.52
C ASP A 348 19.75 30.38 13.34
N GLU A 349 18.86 30.91 12.50
CA GLU A 349 17.53 30.33 12.27
C GLU A 349 17.49 29.39 11.04
N GLY A 350 18.52 29.40 10.20
CA GLY A 350 18.58 28.77 8.88
C GLY A 350 17.59 29.36 7.85
N CYS A 351 17.88 29.13 6.57
CA CYS A 351 16.98 29.40 5.46
C CYS A 351 16.60 28.11 4.71
N PHE A 352 15.56 28.18 3.90
CA PHE A 352 15.00 27.06 3.14
C PHE A 352 14.94 27.42 1.66
N ASP A 353 15.23 26.47 0.78
CA ASP A 353 15.09 26.68 -0.66
C ASP A 353 13.60 26.83 -1.04
N LYS A 354 13.29 27.93 -1.74
CA LYS A 354 11.93 28.27 -2.15
C LYS A 354 11.29 27.20 -3.05
N GLU A 355 12.07 26.58 -3.95
CA GLU A 355 11.57 25.56 -4.87
C GLU A 355 11.31 24.22 -4.16
N GLU A 356 12.10 23.86 -3.14
CA GLU A 356 11.81 22.69 -2.30
C GLU A 356 10.50 22.83 -1.53
N VAL A 357 10.25 24.02 -0.96
CA VAL A 357 8.99 24.32 -0.25
C VAL A 357 7.81 24.29 -1.22
N ARG A 358 7.99 24.82 -2.43
CA ARG A 358 7.00 24.76 -3.51
C ARG A 358 6.69 23.33 -3.90
N GLU A 359 7.73 22.53 -4.19
CA GLU A 359 7.59 21.14 -4.59
C GLU A 359 6.84 20.32 -3.52
N LEU A 360 7.13 20.56 -2.23
CA LEU A 360 6.42 19.94 -1.13
C LEU A 360 4.93 20.28 -1.14
N LEU A 361 4.57 21.55 -1.32
CA LEU A 361 3.17 22.00 -1.37
C LEU A 361 2.46 21.46 -2.60
N GLU A 362 3.04 21.63 -3.79
CA GLU A 362 2.45 21.17 -5.06
C GLU A 362 2.20 19.66 -5.04
N ASN A 363 3.20 18.87 -4.62
CA ASN A 363 3.06 17.42 -4.54
C ASN A 363 1.93 17.00 -3.59
N THR A 364 1.74 17.73 -2.49
CA THR A 364 0.70 17.38 -1.53
C THR A 364 -0.68 17.85 -2.01
N ILE A 365 -0.77 19.09 -2.50
CA ILE A 365 -2.01 19.73 -2.97
C ILE A 365 -2.55 19.02 -4.21
N TYR A 366 -1.69 18.73 -5.19
CA TYR A 366 -2.06 18.08 -6.44
C TYR A 366 -2.63 16.68 -6.23
N GLN A 367 -2.11 15.96 -5.23
CA GLN A 367 -2.56 14.60 -4.93
C GLN A 367 -3.79 14.55 -4.00
N SER A 368 -4.44 15.70 -3.77
CA SER A 368 -5.59 15.81 -2.87
C SER A 368 -6.89 16.03 -3.63
N ILE A 369 -7.93 15.36 -3.17
CA ILE A 369 -9.30 15.53 -3.66
C ILE A 369 -9.83 16.86 -3.13
N LYS A 370 -10.19 17.76 -4.04
CA LYS A 370 -10.77 19.06 -3.68
C LYS A 370 -12.18 18.88 -3.09
N ILE A 371 -12.45 19.56 -1.98
CA ILE A 371 -13.75 19.55 -1.30
C ILE A 371 -14.18 20.96 -0.95
N LYS A 372 -15.48 21.24 -1.01
CA LYS A 372 -16.04 22.53 -0.56
C LYS A 372 -15.99 22.68 0.95
N GLU A 373 -16.49 21.67 1.66
CA GLU A 373 -16.57 21.67 3.12
C GLU A 373 -16.22 20.27 3.67
N PRO A 374 -15.51 20.18 4.81
CA PRO A 374 -15.19 18.92 5.45
C PRO A 374 -16.43 18.27 6.08
N THR A 375 -16.53 16.95 5.97
CA THR A 375 -17.60 16.17 6.59
C THR A 375 -17.26 15.79 8.04
N LYS A 376 -18.26 15.44 8.87
CA LYS A 376 -18.07 15.09 10.29
C LYS A 376 -17.13 13.89 10.52
N ASP A 377 -16.96 13.03 9.53
CA ASP A 377 -16.07 11.89 9.55
C ASP A 377 -14.65 12.22 9.08
N MET A 378 -14.34 13.49 8.82
CA MET A 378 -13.00 13.96 8.51
C MET A 378 -12.31 14.55 9.74
N ILE A 379 -10.98 14.56 9.72
CA ILE A 379 -10.12 15.18 10.73
C ILE A 379 -9.14 16.11 10.03
N SER A 380 -9.06 17.37 10.49
CA SER A 380 -8.14 18.36 9.92
C SER A 380 -6.71 17.98 10.22
N PHE A 381 -5.79 18.40 9.35
CA PHE A 381 -4.36 18.18 9.52
C PHE A 381 -3.82 18.81 10.81
N GLU A 382 -4.35 19.96 11.21
CA GLU A 382 -4.04 20.58 12.50
C GLU A 382 -4.44 19.66 13.67
N GLN A 383 -5.66 19.10 13.64
CA GLN A 383 -6.12 18.17 14.67
C GLN A 383 -5.31 16.88 14.66
N ILE A 384 -4.89 16.38 13.49
CA ILE A 384 -3.94 15.26 13.38
C ILE A 384 -2.66 15.64 14.11
N CYS A 385 -2.01 16.74 13.74
CA CYS A 385 -0.76 17.20 14.35
C CYS A 385 -0.88 17.37 15.86
N TYR A 386 -2.00 17.90 16.35
CA TYR A 386 -2.31 18.02 17.77
C TYR A 386 -2.42 16.66 18.45
N ASN A 387 -3.21 15.75 17.89
CA ASN A 387 -3.42 14.42 18.46
C ASN A 387 -2.14 13.56 18.38
N THR A 388 -1.28 13.83 17.40
CA THR A 388 -0.03 13.11 17.17
C THR A 388 1.18 13.81 17.80
N ARG A 389 1.00 14.76 18.73
CA ARG A 389 2.10 15.44 19.44
C ARG A 389 3.09 14.51 20.16
N TYR A 390 2.69 13.28 20.42
CA TYR A 390 3.49 12.22 21.04
C TYR A 390 4.03 11.18 20.05
N ILE A 391 3.68 11.31 18.77
CA ILE A 391 4.08 10.39 17.72
C ILE A 391 5.40 10.89 17.10
N SER A 392 6.20 9.94 16.62
CA SER A 392 7.48 10.21 15.94
C SER A 392 7.29 11.19 14.77
N PRO A 393 8.16 12.20 14.62
CA PRO A 393 8.20 13.12 13.47
C PRO A 393 8.12 12.45 12.09
N GLN A 394 8.75 11.27 11.95
CA GLN A 394 8.71 10.40 10.77
C GLN A 394 7.28 10.09 10.30
N PHE A 395 6.30 10.17 11.20
CA PHE A 395 4.90 10.01 10.87
C PHE A 395 4.36 11.13 9.97
N LEU A 396 4.54 12.38 10.38
CA LEU A 396 4.07 13.54 9.63
C LEU A 396 4.77 13.58 8.27
N VAL A 397 6.07 13.25 8.27
CA VAL A 397 6.87 13.06 7.07
C VAL A 397 6.27 12.04 6.11
N LYS A 398 5.90 10.85 6.59
CA LYS A 398 5.29 9.81 5.74
C LYS A 398 3.92 10.24 5.19
N LEU A 399 3.15 10.98 5.97
CA LEU A 399 1.87 11.54 5.54
C LEU A 399 2.06 12.59 4.44
N LEU A 400 3.02 13.49 4.62
CA LEU A 400 3.34 14.56 3.67
C LEU A 400 3.92 14.01 2.36
N LYS A 401 4.81 13.01 2.44
CA LYS A 401 5.39 12.35 1.26
C LYS A 401 4.36 11.53 0.44
N GLY A 402 3.12 11.40 0.91
CA GLY A 402 2.12 10.54 0.26
C GLY A 402 2.52 9.06 0.22
N THR A 403 3.48 8.66 1.07
CA THR A 403 3.93 7.26 1.18
C THR A 403 2.95 6.42 1.99
N LEU A 404 2.04 7.08 2.72
CA LEU A 404 0.88 6.44 3.29
C LEU A 404 -0.18 6.23 2.19
N LEU A 405 -0.67 4.99 2.08
CA LEU A 405 -1.64 4.47 1.10
C LEU A 405 -3.03 5.16 1.10
N PHE A 406 -3.17 6.30 1.77
CA PHE A 406 -4.42 7.04 1.82
C PHE A 406 -4.60 7.80 0.50
N LYS A 407 -5.24 7.13 -0.47
CA LYS A 407 -5.74 7.76 -1.70
C LYS A 407 -6.72 8.91 -1.42
N ASP A 408 -7.27 8.95 -0.21
CA ASP A 408 -8.31 9.88 0.21
C ASP A 408 -7.72 11.00 1.09
N ARG A 409 -6.83 11.81 0.51
CA ARG A 409 -6.46 13.12 1.07
C ARG A 409 -7.42 14.15 0.51
N PHE A 410 -8.01 14.97 1.37
CA PHE A 410 -8.95 16.00 0.95
C PHE A 410 -8.36 17.36 1.23
N LEU A 411 -8.61 18.31 0.33
CA LEU A 411 -8.15 19.68 0.47
C LEU A 411 -9.33 20.63 0.26
N LYS A 412 -9.59 21.49 1.24
CA LYS A 412 -10.62 22.51 1.14
C LYS A 412 -10.31 23.47 0.00
N GLU A 413 -11.29 23.76 -0.87
CA GLU A 413 -11.09 24.52 -2.12
C GLU A 413 -10.50 25.93 -1.89
N ASP A 414 -10.91 26.59 -0.81
CA ASP A 414 -10.48 27.94 -0.40
C ASP A 414 -9.16 27.97 0.39
N GLU A 415 -8.59 26.83 0.74
CA GLU A 415 -7.36 26.73 1.52
C GLU A 415 -6.25 25.99 0.76
N GLN A 416 -5.29 26.73 0.22
CA GLN A 416 -4.15 26.17 -0.53
C GLN A 416 -2.91 25.89 0.34
N THR A 417 -3.11 25.64 1.63
CA THR A 417 -2.03 25.33 2.59
C THR A 417 -2.32 24.01 3.30
N PHE A 418 -1.39 23.53 4.13
CA PHE A 418 -1.62 22.34 4.95
C PHE A 418 -2.77 22.49 5.96
N LYS A 419 -3.25 23.72 6.22
CA LYS A 419 -4.44 23.95 7.08
C LYS A 419 -5.72 23.38 6.45
N GLY A 420 -5.80 23.44 5.13
CA GLY A 420 -6.95 22.96 4.37
C GLY A 420 -7.00 21.44 4.21
N PHE A 421 -6.01 20.71 4.74
CA PHE A 421 -5.93 19.27 4.57
C PHE A 421 -6.80 18.52 5.57
N TYR A 422 -7.51 17.53 5.05
CA TYR A 422 -8.35 16.62 5.81
C TYR A 422 -8.05 15.17 5.44
N LEU A 423 -8.14 14.30 6.43
CA LEU A 423 -8.19 12.84 6.24
C LEU A 423 -9.52 12.31 6.74
N LYS A 424 -9.98 11.19 6.19
CA LYS A 424 -11.04 10.40 6.84
C LYS A 424 -10.54 9.94 8.21
N ARG A 425 -11.39 10.08 9.23
CA ARG A 425 -11.11 9.72 10.62
C ARG A 425 -10.74 8.23 10.76
N TYR A 426 -11.33 7.36 9.94
CA TYR A 426 -10.94 5.94 9.87
C TYR A 426 -9.48 5.75 9.45
N HIS A 427 -9.02 6.47 8.42
CA HIS A 427 -7.61 6.43 7.99
C HIS A 427 -6.67 6.93 9.07
N TYR A 428 -7.02 8.05 9.71
CA TYR A 428 -6.29 8.53 10.88
C TYR A 428 -6.27 7.49 12.01
N GLN A 429 -7.36 6.79 12.27
CA GLN A 429 -7.44 5.78 13.33
C GLN A 429 -6.55 4.57 13.03
N LEU A 430 -6.64 3.98 11.83
CA LEU A 430 -5.77 2.89 11.39
C LEU A 430 -4.28 3.24 11.57
N LEU A 431 -3.96 4.48 11.21
CA LEU A 431 -2.62 5.02 11.24
C LEU A 431 -2.14 5.26 12.67
N ALA A 432 -2.99 5.85 13.52
CA ALA A 432 -2.72 6.01 14.93
C ALA A 432 -2.49 4.64 15.60
N ASP A 433 -3.28 3.64 15.26
CA ASP A 433 -3.14 2.28 15.79
C ASP A 433 -1.83 1.61 15.30
N PHE A 434 -1.48 1.77 14.02
CA PHE A 434 -0.20 1.31 13.48
C PHE A 434 1.00 1.93 14.22
N LEU A 435 0.98 3.25 14.42
CA LEU A 435 2.06 3.98 15.07
C LEU A 435 2.15 3.61 16.54
N LYS A 436 1.01 3.50 17.20
CA LYS A 436 0.92 3.04 18.58
C LYS A 436 1.48 1.63 18.71
N SER A 437 1.16 0.72 17.79
CA SER A 437 1.73 -0.63 17.78
C SER A 437 3.25 -0.62 17.59
N SER A 438 3.77 0.27 16.73
CA SER A 438 5.20 0.40 16.46
C SER A 438 5.95 1.02 17.65
N HIS A 439 5.36 2.02 18.30
CA HIS A 439 5.87 2.61 19.53
C HIS A 439 5.90 1.55 20.64
N ILE A 440 4.78 0.87 20.86
CA ILE A 440 4.66 -0.23 21.85
C ILE A 440 5.72 -1.31 21.61
N LYS A 441 5.98 -1.70 20.35
CA LYS A 441 7.04 -2.67 20.03
C LYS A 441 8.43 -2.18 20.44
N ARG A 442 8.71 -0.87 20.32
CA ARG A 442 10.01 -0.27 20.67
C ARG A 442 10.16 0.02 22.16
N THR A 443 9.14 0.58 22.80
CA THR A 443 9.21 1.13 24.15
C THR A 443 8.42 0.34 25.17
N GLY A 444 7.75 -0.76 24.79
CA GLY A 444 6.84 -1.50 25.67
C GLY A 444 5.50 -0.80 25.92
N PHE A 445 4.73 -1.33 26.87
CA PHE A 445 3.39 -0.87 27.23
C PHE A 445 3.42 -0.07 28.53
N SER A 446 2.82 1.13 28.54
CA SER A 446 2.42 1.73 29.82
C SER A 446 1.37 0.85 30.52
N ILE A 447 1.21 0.98 31.84
CA ILE A 447 0.18 0.22 32.60
C ILE A 447 -1.22 0.44 32.00
N ASN A 448 -1.53 1.66 31.57
CA ASN A 448 -2.83 1.98 30.98
C ASN A 448 -3.02 1.37 29.58
N GLU A 449 -1.96 1.26 28.80
CA GLU A 449 -2.00 0.57 27.50
C GLU A 449 -2.12 -0.93 27.68
N LEU A 450 -1.38 -1.51 28.63
CA LEU A 450 -1.47 -2.92 28.94
C LEU A 450 -2.86 -3.32 29.45
N LYS A 451 -3.50 -2.44 30.24
CA LYS A 451 -4.91 -2.56 30.67
C LYS A 451 -5.84 -2.79 29.49
N LYS A 452 -5.69 -1.96 28.45
CA LYS A 452 -6.51 -2.03 27.23
C LYS A 452 -6.14 -3.26 26.39
N HIS A 453 -4.85 -3.59 26.31
CA HIS A 453 -4.36 -4.68 25.47
C HIS A 453 -4.70 -6.07 26.02
N LEU A 454 -4.60 -6.28 27.33
CA LEU A 454 -4.92 -7.57 27.98
C LEU A 454 -6.37 -7.69 28.42
N HIS A 455 -7.17 -6.62 28.30
CA HIS A 455 -8.53 -6.53 28.84
C HIS A 455 -8.60 -6.85 30.35
N MET A 456 -7.60 -6.39 31.11
CA MET A 456 -7.48 -6.61 32.57
C MET A 456 -7.59 -5.29 33.30
N CYS A 457 -8.11 -5.27 34.53
CA CYS A 457 -8.12 -4.03 35.33
C CYS A 457 -6.72 -3.69 35.86
N ARG A 458 -6.50 -2.42 36.23
CA ARG A 458 -5.19 -1.95 36.73
C ARG A 458 -4.71 -2.75 37.94
N TYR A 459 -5.61 -3.10 38.85
CA TYR A 459 -5.29 -3.87 40.05
C TYR A 459 -4.72 -5.26 39.72
N THR A 460 -5.28 -5.96 38.73
CA THR A 460 -4.75 -7.27 38.32
C THR A 460 -3.36 -7.14 37.71
N ILE A 461 -3.13 -6.12 36.88
CA ILE A 461 -1.80 -5.85 36.31
C ILE A 461 -0.77 -5.55 37.41
N LEU A 462 -1.13 -4.73 38.41
CA LEU A 462 -0.23 -4.45 39.54
C LEU A 462 0.08 -5.72 40.34
N LYS A 463 -0.92 -6.58 40.61
CA LYS A 463 -0.68 -7.89 41.23
C LYS A 463 0.26 -8.78 40.44
N MET A 464 0.20 -8.74 39.11
CA MET A 464 1.12 -9.50 38.25
C MET A 464 2.55 -8.96 38.36
N ILE A 465 2.71 -7.63 38.46
CA ILE A 465 4.00 -7.00 38.71
C ILE A 465 4.52 -7.42 40.10
N ASP A 466 3.69 -7.39 41.14
CA ASP A 466 4.06 -7.79 42.51
C ASP A 466 4.47 -9.27 42.59
N LYS A 467 3.86 -10.13 41.77
CA LYS A 467 4.22 -11.55 41.64
C LYS A 467 5.47 -11.81 40.78
N GLY A 468 6.03 -10.77 40.16
CA GLY A 468 7.17 -10.91 39.24
C GLY A 468 6.81 -11.47 37.86
N GLU A 469 5.53 -11.53 37.49
CA GLU A 469 5.09 -11.95 36.16
C GLU A 469 5.44 -10.89 35.09
N PHE A 470 5.46 -9.61 35.49
CA PHE A 470 5.97 -8.50 34.70
C PHE A 470 7.02 -7.71 35.50
N SER A 471 8.08 -7.24 34.83
CA SER A 471 8.98 -6.25 35.39
C SER A 471 8.79 -4.88 34.74
N ILE A 472 8.80 -3.85 35.58
CA ILE A 472 8.73 -2.46 35.15
C ILE A 472 10.12 -2.01 34.70
N SER A 473 10.17 -1.41 33.51
CA SER A 473 11.32 -0.67 33.02
C SER A 473 11.04 0.84 33.10
N ILE A 474 12.09 1.62 33.32
CA ILE A 474 12.01 3.07 33.40
C ILE A 474 12.59 3.65 32.12
N GLY A 475 11.78 4.39 31.37
CA GLY A 475 12.21 5.21 30.25
C GLY A 475 12.27 6.68 30.65
N THR A 476 12.93 7.50 29.84
CA THR A 476 12.91 8.97 29.96
C THR A 476 12.31 9.58 28.71
N TYR A 477 11.38 10.52 28.87
CA TYR A 477 10.88 11.29 27.75
C TYR A 477 11.98 12.22 27.24
N PRO A 478 12.29 12.23 25.92
CA PRO A 478 13.37 13.05 25.38
C PRO A 478 13.18 14.55 25.62
N LYS A 479 11.92 15.00 25.72
CA LYS A 479 11.58 16.43 25.73
C LYS A 479 11.88 17.11 27.08
N ASN A 480 11.71 16.39 28.19
CA ASN A 480 11.76 16.97 29.53
C ASN A 480 12.51 16.10 30.54
N ASN A 481 13.17 15.02 30.09
CA ASN A 481 13.81 14.01 30.93
C ASN A 481 12.90 13.41 32.02
N GLN A 482 11.57 13.56 31.90
CA GLN A 482 10.64 12.97 32.85
C GLN A 482 10.68 11.45 32.70
N LYS A 483 10.89 10.76 33.82
CA LYS A 483 10.86 9.30 33.87
C LYS A 483 9.43 8.79 33.69
N TYR A 484 9.29 7.67 32.97
CA TYR A 484 8.03 6.95 32.83
C TYR A 484 8.24 5.45 33.00
N GLU A 485 7.23 4.79 33.55
CA GLU A 485 7.22 3.35 33.77
C GLU A 485 6.50 2.64 32.63
N TYR A 486 7.09 1.55 32.15
CA TYR A 486 6.52 0.71 31.12
C TYR A 486 6.88 -0.76 31.34
N ILE A 487 6.13 -1.66 30.71
CA ILE A 487 6.39 -3.11 30.69
C ILE A 487 6.91 -3.47 29.30
N PRO A 488 8.13 -4.03 29.17
CA PRO A 488 8.71 -4.33 27.86
C PRO A 488 7.82 -5.22 26.99
N TYR A 489 7.72 -4.89 25.69
CA TYR A 489 6.87 -5.62 24.74
C TYR A 489 7.15 -7.14 24.75
N ALA A 490 8.42 -7.53 24.82
CA ALA A 490 8.84 -8.93 24.84
C ALA A 490 8.27 -9.72 26.03
N GLN A 491 8.08 -9.08 27.19
CA GLN A 491 7.49 -9.74 28.36
C GLN A 491 6.00 -9.98 28.16
N VAL A 492 5.28 -8.99 27.61
CA VAL A 492 3.86 -9.11 27.30
C VAL A 492 3.62 -10.20 26.26
N GLN A 493 4.46 -10.28 25.23
CA GLN A 493 4.39 -11.35 24.23
C GLN A 493 4.67 -12.73 24.83
N ARG A 494 5.64 -12.85 25.75
CA ARG A 494 5.92 -14.10 26.47
C ARG A 494 4.73 -14.54 27.31
N TYR A 495 4.12 -13.60 28.03
CA TYR A 495 2.90 -13.85 28.80
C TYR A 495 1.75 -14.36 27.91
N LEU A 496 1.51 -13.71 26.77
CA LEU A 496 0.45 -14.10 25.83
C LEU A 496 0.69 -15.47 25.19
N LYS A 497 1.94 -15.88 24.98
CA LYS A 497 2.29 -17.20 24.42
C LYS A 497 2.11 -18.35 25.41
N ASN A 498 2.24 -18.08 26.70
CA ASN A 498 2.13 -19.10 27.76
C ASN A 498 0.70 -19.30 28.25
N ARG A 499 -0.26 -18.57 27.68
CA ARG A 499 -1.67 -18.58 28.03
C ARG A 499 -2.47 -19.19 26.89
#